data_AF-A0A933Z910-F1
#
_entry.id   AF-A0A933Z910-F1
#
_cell.length_a   1.000
_cell.length_b   1.000
_cell.length_c   1.000
_cell.angle_alpha   90.00
_cell.angle_beta   90.00
_cell.angle_gamma   90.00
#
_symmetry.space_group_name_H-M   'P 1'
#
loop_
_entity.id
_entity.type
_entity.pdbx_description
1 polymer ?
#
loop_
_entity_poly.entity_id
_entity_poly.type
_entity_poly.pdbx_seq_one_letter_code
_entity_poly.pdbx_strand_id
1 'polypeptide(L)'
;MPKSAVRPILALLICLCPLLLAMGLSDGAGPTRIPEPQADYRVLLVDQQGTRVELSQFAIDGQSFVLGTVGQGQVAVPFEKVQALEFLNQDGQLKAKVTLKQGEPVSMTVTAALKATGKTGYGNFRIPLGEVSRVEFKGLAR
;
A
#
# COMPACT_ATOMS: atom_id res chain seq x y z
N MET A 1 10.66 -56.95 -2.06
CA MET A 1 10.30 -55.55 -1.69
C MET A 1 11.35 -55.03 -0.71
N PRO A 2 12.35 -54.25 -1.16
CA PRO A 2 13.50 -53.90 -0.33
C PRO A 2 13.17 -52.78 0.66
N LYS A 3 13.08 -53.13 1.95
CA LYS A 3 12.84 -52.22 3.09
C LYS A 3 14.04 -51.33 3.46
N SER A 4 15.17 -51.44 2.74
CA SER A 4 16.43 -50.76 3.06
C SER A 4 16.53 -49.34 2.50
N ALA A 5 15.79 -49.00 1.44
CA ALA A 5 15.83 -47.67 0.81
C ALA A 5 14.94 -46.63 1.53
N VAL A 6 14.02 -47.05 2.39
CA VAL A 6 13.05 -46.16 3.05
C VAL A 6 13.71 -45.32 4.17
N ARG A 7 14.70 -45.89 4.86
CA ARG A 7 15.43 -45.24 5.96
C ARG A 7 16.22 -43.98 5.55
N PRO A 8 17.04 -44.00 4.46
CA PRO A 8 17.75 -42.81 4.04
C PRO A 8 16.83 -41.73 3.46
N ILE A 9 15.72 -42.13 2.80
CA ILE A 9 14.73 -41.20 2.26
C ILE A 9 14.01 -40.46 3.39
N LEU A 10 13.63 -41.19 4.46
CA LEU A 10 12.96 -40.59 5.61
C LEU A 10 13.87 -39.64 6.39
N ALA A 11 15.17 -39.98 6.54
CA ALA A 11 16.16 -39.12 7.17
C ALA A 11 16.42 -37.84 6.35
N LEU A 12 16.46 -37.95 5.01
CA LEU A 12 16.58 -36.80 4.11
C LEU A 12 15.36 -35.87 4.22
N LEU A 13 14.15 -36.44 4.30
CA LEU A 13 12.90 -35.67 4.44
C LEU A 13 12.84 -34.89 5.76
N ILE A 14 13.25 -35.50 6.87
CA ILE A 14 13.28 -34.85 8.20
C ILE A 14 14.31 -33.71 8.23
N CYS A 15 15.46 -33.87 7.55
CA CYS A 15 16.50 -32.84 7.46
C CYS A 15 16.08 -31.65 6.57
N LEU A 16 15.18 -31.88 5.60
CA LEU A 16 14.69 -30.84 4.69
C LEU A 16 13.50 -30.03 5.27
N CYS A 17 12.77 -30.58 6.24
CA CYS A 17 11.64 -29.91 6.91
C CYS A 17 11.98 -28.53 7.52
N PRO A 18 13.09 -28.32 8.24
CA PRO A 18 13.39 -26.99 8.80
C PRO A 18 13.69 -25.93 7.74
N LEU A 19 14.16 -26.31 6.54
CA LEU A 19 14.33 -25.35 5.42
C LEU A 19 13.00 -24.87 4.85
N LEU A 20 11.95 -25.69 4.88
CA LEU A 20 10.62 -25.32 4.38
C LEU A 20 9.86 -24.44 5.37
N LEU A 21 10.14 -24.56 6.67
CA LEU A 21 9.52 -23.72 7.72
C LEU A 21 10.18 -22.32 7.83
N ALA A 22 11.35 -22.12 7.22
CA ALA A 22 12.07 -20.84 7.26
C ALA A 22 11.48 -19.74 6.36
N MET A 23 10.52 -20.06 5.48
CA MET A 23 9.85 -19.07 4.61
C MET A 23 8.60 -18.42 5.25
N GLY A 24 8.53 -18.37 6.59
CA GLY A 24 7.33 -17.93 7.33
C GLY A 24 7.52 -16.73 8.28
N LEU A 25 8.74 -16.23 8.51
CA LEU A 25 8.96 -15.08 9.39
C LEU A 25 9.35 -13.83 8.57
N SER A 26 8.35 -13.12 8.06
CA SER A 26 8.46 -11.68 7.82
C SER A 26 7.65 -10.96 8.89
N ASP A 27 8.20 -10.99 10.11
CA ASP A 27 7.79 -10.12 11.21
C ASP A 27 7.90 -8.66 10.77
N GLY A 28 6.76 -7.97 10.73
CA GLY A 28 6.46 -6.83 11.61
C GLY A 28 7.42 -5.64 11.73
N ALA A 29 8.58 -5.61 11.08
CA ALA A 29 9.47 -4.46 11.08
C ALA A 29 8.92 -3.40 10.12
N GLY A 30 8.52 -2.26 10.68
CA GLY A 30 8.22 -1.05 9.90
C GLY A 30 9.32 -0.80 8.85
N PRO A 31 8.99 -0.25 7.67
CA PRO A 31 9.90 -0.27 6.53
C PRO A 31 11.13 0.59 6.80
N THR A 32 12.31 -0.04 6.85
CA THR A 32 13.60 0.66 6.89
C THR A 32 13.88 1.43 5.59
N ARG A 33 13.16 1.11 4.50
CA ARG A 33 13.29 1.77 3.21
C ARG A 33 11.92 1.84 2.51
N ILE A 34 11.42 3.06 2.31
CA ILE A 34 10.29 3.32 1.41
C ILE A 34 10.88 3.40 -0.01
N PRO A 35 10.33 2.69 -1.02
CA PRO A 35 10.73 2.88 -2.41
C PRO A 35 10.58 4.35 -2.80
N GLU A 36 11.61 4.93 -3.42
CA GLU A 36 11.56 6.33 -3.84
C GLU A 36 10.53 6.47 -4.99
N PRO A 37 9.49 7.30 -4.82
CA PRO A 37 8.53 7.56 -5.88
C PRO A 37 9.24 8.25 -7.05
N GLN A 38 8.80 7.99 -8.29
CA GLN A 38 9.34 8.69 -9.47
C GLN A 38 9.12 10.21 -9.44
N ALA A 39 8.22 10.71 -8.60
CA ALA A 39 7.98 12.13 -8.39
C ALA A 39 7.65 12.41 -6.92
N ASP A 40 8.29 13.44 -6.36
CA ASP A 40 8.10 13.82 -4.97
C ASP A 40 6.81 14.62 -4.79
N TYR A 41 5.72 13.98 -4.40
CA TYR A 41 4.47 14.68 -4.07
C TYR A 41 4.42 15.09 -2.60
N ARG A 42 4.01 16.34 -2.34
CA ARG A 42 3.62 16.80 -0.99
C ARG A 42 2.13 16.67 -0.81
N VAL A 43 1.72 16.03 0.27
CA VAL A 43 0.31 15.85 0.61
C VAL A 43 0.05 16.14 2.08
N LEU A 44 -1.18 16.52 2.37
CA LEU A 44 -1.74 16.46 3.72
C LEU A 44 -2.60 15.21 3.80
N LEU A 45 -2.18 14.23 4.61
CA LEU A 45 -2.93 13.01 4.88
C LEU A 45 -3.72 13.18 6.18
N VAL A 46 -4.97 12.74 6.16
CA VAL A 46 -5.84 12.68 7.34
C VAL A 46 -6.25 11.21 7.55
N ASP A 47 -6.07 10.69 8.76
CA ASP A 47 -6.53 9.34 9.12
C ASP A 47 -8.02 9.33 9.51
N GLN A 48 -8.59 8.15 9.78
CA GLN A 48 -9.98 8.03 10.25
C GLN A 48 -10.23 8.66 11.63
N GLN A 49 -9.19 8.86 12.44
CA GLN A 49 -9.28 9.49 13.76
C GLN A 49 -9.16 11.03 13.69
N GLY A 50 -8.90 11.59 12.51
CA GLY A 50 -8.74 13.02 12.28
C GLY A 50 -7.31 13.53 12.45
N THR A 51 -6.32 12.67 12.69
CA THR A 51 -4.91 13.04 12.77
C THR A 51 -4.45 13.55 11.41
N ARG A 52 -3.78 14.70 11.39
CA ARG A 52 -3.25 15.32 10.18
C ARG A 52 -1.74 15.16 10.11
N VAL A 53 -1.24 14.63 9.01
CA VAL A 53 0.19 14.40 8.78
C VAL A 53 0.59 14.96 7.42
N GLU A 54 1.56 15.86 7.42
CA GLU A 54 2.18 16.32 6.19
C GLU A 54 3.25 15.34 5.72
N LEU A 55 3.13 14.90 4.47
CA LEU A 55 4.02 13.93 3.85
C LEU A 55 4.67 14.54 2.62
N SER A 56 5.98 14.35 2.48
CA SER A 56 6.70 14.46 1.22
C SER A 56 7.00 13.06 0.66
N GLN A 57 7.39 12.98 -0.62
CA GLN A 57 7.64 11.72 -1.31
C GLN A 57 6.44 10.76 -1.20
N PHE A 58 5.23 11.30 -1.32
CA PHE A 58 4.02 10.52 -1.15
C PHE A 58 3.86 9.48 -2.24
N ALA A 59 3.63 8.24 -1.81
CA ALA A 59 3.36 7.10 -2.68
C ALA A 59 2.31 6.18 -2.05
N ILE A 60 1.53 5.52 -2.90
CA ILE A 60 0.68 4.40 -2.52
C ILE A 60 1.35 3.13 -3.03
N ASP A 61 1.79 2.27 -2.11
CA ASP A 61 2.53 1.04 -2.41
C ASP A 61 3.74 1.25 -3.33
N GLY A 62 4.46 2.35 -3.11
CA GLY A 62 5.61 2.77 -3.92
C GLY A 62 5.26 3.39 -5.27
N GLN A 63 3.96 3.54 -5.59
CA GLN A 63 3.49 4.12 -6.84
C GLN A 63 3.00 5.57 -6.68
N SER A 64 3.17 6.37 -7.73
CA SER A 64 2.72 7.76 -7.80
C SER A 64 1.34 7.93 -8.49
N PHE A 65 0.48 6.93 -8.34
CA PHE A 65 -0.89 6.91 -8.82
C PHE A 65 -1.77 6.15 -7.84
N VAL A 66 -3.08 6.41 -7.88
CA VAL A 66 -4.08 5.60 -7.17
C VAL A 66 -4.61 4.55 -8.14
N LEU A 67 -4.56 3.29 -7.73
CA LEU A 67 -5.12 2.16 -8.47
C LEU A 67 -6.44 1.72 -7.85
N GLY A 68 -7.46 1.59 -8.67
CA GLY A 68 -8.76 1.08 -8.24
C GLY A 68 -9.55 0.45 -9.38
N THR A 69 -10.77 0.04 -9.07
CA THR A 69 -11.73 -0.53 -10.03
C THR A 69 -12.95 0.36 -10.18
N VAL A 70 -13.42 0.48 -11.42
CA VAL A 70 -14.67 1.17 -11.79
C VAL A 70 -15.49 0.20 -12.63
N GLY A 71 -16.64 -0.24 -12.10
CA GLY A 71 -17.39 -1.35 -12.69
C GLY A 71 -16.53 -2.62 -12.74
N GLN A 72 -16.32 -3.16 -13.94
CA GLN A 72 -15.45 -4.33 -14.16
C GLN A 72 -14.03 -3.96 -14.64
N GLY A 73 -13.74 -2.66 -14.81
CA GLY A 73 -12.44 -2.18 -15.29
C GLY A 73 -11.50 -1.80 -14.15
N GLN A 74 -10.19 -1.90 -14.40
CA GLN A 74 -9.15 -1.30 -13.55
C GLN A 74 -8.77 0.08 -14.09
N VAL A 75 -8.60 1.04 -13.19
CA VAL A 75 -8.24 2.42 -13.50
C VAL A 75 -7.09 2.84 -12.60
N ALA A 76 -6.03 3.37 -13.21
CA ALA A 76 -4.95 4.05 -12.51
C ALA A 76 -5.08 5.55 -12.76
N VAL A 77 -5.18 6.36 -11.70
CA VAL A 77 -5.21 7.82 -11.80
C VAL A 77 -3.90 8.39 -11.26
N PRO A 78 -3.05 8.98 -12.12
CA PRO A 78 -1.81 9.63 -11.71
C PRO A 78 -2.04 10.78 -10.73
N PHE A 79 -1.21 10.89 -9.69
CA PHE A 79 -1.34 11.95 -8.67
C PHE A 79 -1.24 13.37 -9.24
N GLU A 80 -0.54 13.56 -10.35
CA GLU A 80 -0.49 14.84 -11.06
C GLU A 80 -1.87 15.38 -11.45
N LYS A 81 -2.86 14.49 -11.67
CA LYS A 81 -4.23 14.83 -12.05
C LYS A 81 -5.17 14.89 -10.85
N VAL A 82 -4.72 14.46 -9.67
CA VAL A 82 -5.53 14.40 -8.45
C VAL A 82 -5.37 15.69 -7.66
N GLN A 83 -6.49 16.26 -7.23
CA GLN A 83 -6.54 17.33 -6.25
C GLN A 83 -6.70 16.77 -4.84
N ALA A 84 -7.62 15.82 -4.65
CA ALA A 84 -7.85 15.15 -3.38
C ALA A 84 -8.37 13.73 -3.57
N LEU A 85 -8.12 12.88 -2.58
CA LEU A 85 -8.68 11.56 -2.42
C LEU A 85 -9.48 11.53 -1.13
N GLU A 86 -10.71 11.06 -1.17
CA GLU A 86 -11.52 10.77 0.01
C GLU A 86 -11.81 9.28 0.04
N PHE A 87 -11.59 8.63 1.17
CA PHE A 87 -11.76 7.20 1.34
C PHE A 87 -12.89 6.94 2.33
N LEU A 88 -13.79 6.03 1.95
CA LEU A 88 -14.91 5.61 2.77
C LEU A 88 -15.00 4.09 2.74
N ASN A 89 -15.04 3.48 3.91
CA ASN A 89 -15.32 2.05 4.01
C ASN A 89 -16.84 1.83 3.91
N GLN A 90 -17.29 1.14 2.88
CA GLN A 90 -18.70 0.87 2.62
C GLN A 90 -18.85 -0.59 2.17
N ASP A 91 -19.71 -1.34 2.85
CA ASP A 91 -20.00 -2.76 2.55
C ASP A 91 -18.75 -3.65 2.49
N GLY A 92 -17.76 -3.38 3.35
CA GLY A 92 -16.49 -4.10 3.39
C GLY A 92 -15.53 -3.79 2.23
N GLN A 93 -15.87 -2.80 1.40
CA GLN A 93 -15.03 -2.30 0.32
C GLN A 93 -14.59 -0.87 0.60
N LEU A 94 -13.34 -0.55 0.31
CA LEU A 94 -12.85 0.83 0.41
C LEU A 94 -13.19 1.58 -0.88
N LYS A 95 -14.17 2.48 -0.81
CA LYS A 95 -14.51 3.40 -1.90
C LYS A 95 -13.59 4.61 -1.81
N ALA A 96 -12.99 4.97 -2.93
CA ALA A 96 -12.21 6.20 -3.08
C ALA A 96 -12.95 7.14 -4.04
N LYS A 97 -13.24 8.34 -3.56
CA LYS A 97 -13.68 9.46 -4.39
C LYS A 97 -12.45 10.29 -4.76
N VAL A 98 -12.14 10.29 -6.05
CA VAL A 98 -10.98 11.00 -6.61
C VAL A 98 -11.45 12.31 -7.20
N THR A 99 -11.14 13.41 -6.51
CA THR A 99 -11.37 14.74 -7.03
C THR A 99 -10.20 15.10 -7.95
N LEU A 100 -10.49 15.25 -9.24
CA LEU A 100 -9.50 15.62 -10.25
C LEU A 100 -9.24 17.13 -10.22
N LYS A 101 -8.05 17.56 -10.63
CA LYS A 101 -7.74 18.99 -10.83
C LYS A 101 -8.57 19.63 -11.93
N GLN A 102 -9.00 18.83 -12.90
CA GLN A 102 -9.86 19.22 -14.01
C GLN A 102 -10.81 18.07 -14.34
N GLY A 103 -12.09 18.39 -14.52
CA GLY A 103 -13.14 17.42 -14.85
C GLY A 103 -13.98 16.96 -13.67
N GLU A 104 -14.83 15.98 -13.92
CA GLU A 104 -15.73 15.36 -12.95
C GLU A 104 -14.96 14.46 -11.96
N PRO A 105 -15.37 14.40 -10.69
CA PRO A 105 -14.79 13.46 -9.72
C PRO A 105 -15.09 12.01 -10.12
N VAL A 106 -14.11 11.13 -9.90
CA VAL A 106 -14.22 9.69 -10.23
C VAL A 106 -14.38 8.90 -8.94
N SER A 107 -15.44 8.11 -8.84
CA SER A 107 -15.61 7.14 -7.75
C SER A 107 -15.09 5.78 -8.17
N MET A 108 -14.18 5.20 -7.38
CA MET A 108 -13.57 3.90 -7.64
C MET A 108 -13.48 3.07 -6.36
N THR A 109 -13.30 1.77 -6.49
CA THR A 109 -13.01 0.88 -5.36
C THR A 109 -11.52 0.62 -5.30
N VAL A 110 -10.91 0.79 -4.14
CA VAL A 110 -9.46 0.62 -3.94
C VAL A 110 -9.20 -0.51 -2.96
N THR A 111 -8.01 -1.11 -3.03
CA THR A 111 -7.61 -2.18 -2.10
C THR A 111 -7.17 -1.58 -0.76
N ALA A 112 -7.93 -1.83 0.30
CA ALA A 112 -7.69 -1.28 1.64
C ALA A 112 -6.32 -1.67 2.26
N ALA A 113 -5.78 -2.82 1.85
CA ALA A 113 -4.49 -3.32 2.31
C ALA A 113 -3.28 -2.60 1.70
N LEU A 114 -3.47 -1.83 0.62
CA LEU A 114 -2.40 -0.99 0.06
C LEU A 114 -1.98 0.06 1.08
N LYS A 115 -0.73 0.51 1.00
CA LYS A 115 -0.15 1.35 2.05
C LYS A 115 0.26 2.70 1.48
N ALA A 116 -0.29 3.76 2.06
CA ALA A 116 0.20 5.10 1.87
C ALA A 116 1.52 5.27 2.63
N THR A 117 2.52 5.83 1.95
CA THR A 117 3.88 6.01 2.45
C THR A 117 4.37 7.40 2.11
N GLY A 118 5.29 7.92 2.93
CA GLY A 118 5.96 9.20 2.69
C GLY A 118 6.94 9.52 3.81
N LYS A 119 7.56 10.69 3.72
CA LYS A 119 8.45 11.25 4.75
C LYS A 119 7.78 12.41 5.48
N THR A 120 7.94 12.45 6.78
CA THR A 120 7.58 13.58 7.64
C THR A 120 8.84 14.33 8.07
N GLY A 121 8.70 15.46 8.76
CA GLY A 121 9.85 16.16 9.38
C GLY A 121 10.55 15.36 10.49
N TYR A 122 9.98 14.24 10.94
CA TYR A 122 10.47 13.44 12.06
C TYR A 122 10.73 11.96 11.69
N GLY A 123 10.56 11.56 10.43
CA GLY A 123 10.90 10.21 9.98
C GLY A 123 10.08 9.70 8.80
N ASN A 124 10.13 8.39 8.60
CA ASN A 124 9.35 7.69 7.59
C ASN A 124 7.95 7.38 8.14
N PHE A 125 6.93 7.59 7.32
CA PHE A 125 5.54 7.35 7.68
C PHE A 125 4.91 6.31 6.75
N ARG A 126 4.08 5.44 7.33
CA ARG A 126 3.33 4.41 6.61
C ARG A 126 2.01 4.14 7.30
N ILE A 127 0.94 4.08 6.52
CA ILE A 127 -0.41 3.80 6.99
C ILE A 127 -1.15 2.95 5.94
N PRO A 128 -1.97 1.95 6.33
CA PRO A 128 -2.87 1.28 5.40
C PRO A 128 -3.90 2.26 4.82
N LEU A 129 -4.24 2.15 3.54
CA LEU A 129 -5.28 3.00 2.93
C LEU A 129 -6.63 2.87 3.62
N GLY A 130 -6.94 1.68 4.16
CA GLY A 130 -8.14 1.47 4.97
C GLY A 130 -8.27 2.42 6.16
N GLU A 131 -7.15 2.90 6.71
CA GLU A 131 -7.12 3.80 7.88
C GLU A 131 -7.03 5.29 7.48
N VAL A 132 -6.94 5.58 6.18
CA VAL A 132 -6.89 6.95 5.66
C VAL A 132 -8.31 7.43 5.42
N SER A 133 -8.64 8.66 5.82
CA SER A 133 -9.91 9.31 5.49
C SER A 133 -9.76 10.21 4.27
N ARG A 134 -8.68 10.99 4.21
CA ARG A 134 -8.48 11.97 3.13
C ARG A 134 -7.00 12.19 2.82
N VAL A 135 -6.70 12.46 1.55
CA VAL A 135 -5.39 12.92 1.09
C VAL A 135 -5.59 14.15 0.23
N GLU A 136 -4.93 15.26 0.57
CA GLU A 136 -4.94 16.48 -0.24
C GLU A 136 -3.57 16.72 -0.86
N PHE A 137 -3.51 16.87 -2.17
CA PHE A 137 -2.27 17.13 -2.88
C PHE A 137 -1.94 18.63 -2.84
N LYS A 138 -0.80 18.98 -2.24
CA LYS A 138 -0.30 20.36 -2.14
C LYS A 138 0.64 20.74 -3.29
N GLY A 139 1.13 19.77 -4.05
CA GLY A 139 2.00 19.97 -5.21
C GLY A 139 3.21 19.05 -5.22
N LEU A 140 4.21 19.37 -6.03
CA LEU A 140 5.51 18.71 -6.02
C LEU A 140 6.38 19.27 -4.89
N ALA A 141 7.09 18.42 -4.18
CA ALA A 141 8.22 18.82 -3.36
C ALA A 141 9.35 19.23 -4.32
N ARG A 142 9.65 20.52 -4.35
CA ARG A 142 10.91 21.00 -4.90
C ARG A 142 12.08 20.53 -4.05
#